data_AF-A0A8T5M4M4-F1
#
_entry.id   AF-A0A8T5M4M4-F1
#
_cell.length_a   1.000
_cell.length_b   1.000
_cell.length_c   1.000
_cell.angle_alpha   90.00
_cell.angle_beta   90.00
_cell.angle_gamma   90.00
#
_symmetry.space_group_name_H-M   'P 1'
#
loop_
_entity.id
_entity.type
_entity.pdbx_description
1 polymer ?
#
loop_
_entity_poly.entity_id
_entity_poly.type
_entity_poly.pdbx_seq_one_letter_code
_entity_poly.pdbx_strand_id
1 'polypeptide(L)'
;MFQCKYCKKPSAIKRGVKKNKSGWIPRFSCTKCGRWFVNRKGLENYRHNAEVITVALDLRAKGLSLSDVVDHLDQHHRIKVTRKTILDWQKKFGKKLK
;
A
#
# COMPACT_ATOMS: atom_id res chain seq x y z
N MET A 1 22.20 3.52 2.41
CA MET A 1 21.72 2.75 3.59
C MET A 1 20.28 3.17 3.89
N PHE A 2 19.34 2.23 4.11
CA PHE A 2 17.93 2.58 4.32
C PHE A 2 17.70 3.08 5.75
N GLN A 3 16.67 3.92 5.95
CA GLN A 3 16.27 4.36 7.28
C GLN A 3 15.50 3.25 8.02
N CYS A 4 15.89 2.95 9.25
CA CYS A 4 15.17 2.02 10.10
C CYS A 4 13.88 2.64 10.62
N LYS A 5 12.74 1.96 10.46
CA LYS A 5 11.45 2.47 10.96
C LYS A 5 11.33 2.54 12.48
N TYR A 6 12.18 1.80 13.20
CA TYR A 6 12.16 1.74 14.66
C TYR A 6 13.13 2.74 15.30
N CYS A 7 14.43 2.66 14.96
CA CYS A 7 15.45 3.53 15.56
C CYS A 7 15.72 4.81 14.75
N LYS A 8 15.07 5.00 13.59
CA LYS A 8 15.18 6.16 12.68
C LYS A 8 16.59 6.46 12.16
N LYS A 9 17.59 5.63 12.47
CA LYS A 9 18.97 5.75 11.95
C LYS A 9 19.07 5.13 10.54
N PRO A 10 19.94 5.65 9.66
CA PRO A 10 20.21 5.09 8.33
C PRO A 10 21.06 3.82 8.46
N SER A 11 20.50 2.76 9.02
CA SER A 11 21.21 1.52 9.37
C SER A 11 20.45 0.25 8.94
N ALA A 12 19.45 0.42 8.08
CA ALA A 12 18.70 -0.70 7.53
C ALA A 12 19.30 -1.20 6.22
N ILE A 13 19.39 -2.52 6.11
CA ILE A 13 19.96 -3.25 4.98
C ILE A 13 18.88 -4.18 4.42
N LYS A 14 18.76 -4.23 3.09
CA LYS A 14 17.89 -5.19 2.41
C LYS A 14 18.50 -6.59 2.53
N ARG A 15 17.77 -7.53 3.10
CA ARG A 15 18.23 -8.91 3.37
C ARG A 15 17.55 -9.96 2.50
N GLY A 16 16.49 -9.57 1.78
CA GLY A 16 15.78 -10.50 0.90
C GLY A 16 14.44 -9.95 0.44
N VAL A 17 13.60 -10.84 -0.09
CA VAL A 17 12.25 -10.54 -0.54
C VAL A 17 11.26 -11.55 0.04
N LYS A 18 10.01 -11.12 0.24
CA LYS A 18 8.87 -11.96 0.63
C LYS A 18 7.82 -11.87 -0.46
N LYS A 19 7.34 -13.02 -0.97
CA LYS A 19 6.17 -13.07 -1.84
C LYS A 19 4.90 -12.86 -1.01
N ASN A 20 4.04 -11.94 -1.44
CA ASN A 20 2.67 -11.79 -0.94
C ASN A 20 1.69 -11.89 -2.13
N LYS A 21 0.38 -11.81 -1.86
CA LYS A 21 -0.65 -11.84 -2.92
C LYS A 21 -0.53 -10.69 -3.91
N SER A 22 0.10 -9.58 -3.53
CA SER A 22 0.29 -8.38 -4.37
C SER A 22 1.63 -8.35 -5.11
N GLY A 23 2.50 -9.36 -4.92
CA GLY A 23 3.83 -9.41 -5.53
C GLY A 23 4.98 -9.63 -4.54
N TRP A 24 6.18 -9.22 -4.93
CA TRP A 24 7.39 -9.39 -4.13
C TRP A 24 7.69 -8.13 -3.33
N ILE A 25 7.94 -8.28 -2.03
CA ILE A 25 8.22 -7.15 -1.15
C ILE A 25 9.60 -7.30 -0.51
N PRO A 26 10.46 -6.28 -0.55
CA PRO A 26 11.75 -6.32 0.12
C PRO A 26 11.60 -6.39 1.64
N ARG A 27 12.41 -7.27 2.25
CA ARG A 27 12.62 -7.37 3.70
C ARG A 27 13.93 -6.67 4.08
N PHE A 28 13.85 -5.88 5.15
CA PHE A 28 14.96 -5.14 5.70
C PHE A 28 15.25 -5.60 7.13
N SER A 29 16.54 -5.56 7.50
CA SER A 29 17.00 -5.71 8.88
C SER A 29 17.80 -4.47 9.28
N CYS A 30 17.60 -3.96 10.49
CA CYS A 30 18.44 -2.91 11.05
C CYS A 30 19.68 -3.48 11.72
N THR A 31 20.88 -3.01 11.37
CA THR A 31 22.13 -3.44 12.02
C THR A 31 22.29 -2.85 13.42
N LYS A 32 21.69 -1.69 13.71
CA LYS A 32 21.78 -1.06 15.03
C LYS A 32 20.80 -1.61 16.06
N CYS A 33 19.55 -1.86 15.67
CA CYS A 33 18.52 -2.31 16.61
C CYS A 33 18.08 -3.77 16.41
N GLY A 34 18.70 -4.51 15.47
CA GLY A 34 18.44 -5.93 15.20
C GLY A 34 17.05 -6.27 14.62
N ARG A 35 16.13 -5.30 14.54
CA ARG A 35 14.74 -5.55 14.15
C ARG A 35 14.58 -5.73 12.64
N TRP A 36 13.68 -6.63 12.28
CA TRP A 36 13.23 -6.86 10.91
C TRP A 36 11.99 -6.05 10.58
N PHE A 37 11.92 -5.54 9.36
CA PHE A 37 10.73 -4.85 8.88
C PHE A 37 10.61 -4.89 7.36
N VAL A 38 9.41 -4.55 6.90
CA VAL A 38 9.11 -4.30 5.50
C VAL A 38 8.82 -2.82 5.37
N ASN A 39 9.43 -2.16 4.39
CA ASN A 39 9.14 -0.76 4.09
C ASN A 39 8.20 -0.69 2.88
N ARG A 40 6.90 -0.53 3.15
CA ARG A 40 5.85 -0.36 2.13
C ARG A 40 5.38 1.10 2.01
N LYS A 41 6.21 2.09 2.39
CA LYS A 41 5.91 3.54 2.27
C LYS A 41 4.48 3.92 2.72
N GLY A 42 4.05 3.44 3.89
CA GLY A 42 2.72 3.74 4.45
C GLY A 42 1.59 2.79 4.02
N LEU A 43 1.87 1.80 3.17
CA LEU A 43 0.97 0.69 2.83
C LEU A 43 1.30 -0.59 3.61
N GLU A 44 1.89 -0.40 4.80
CA GLU A 44 2.11 -1.49 5.74
C GLU A 44 0.74 -2.13 6.06
N ASN A 45 0.66 -3.45 5.88
CA ASN A 45 -0.55 -4.27 6.08
C ASN A 45 -1.65 -4.17 5.01
N TYR A 46 -1.45 -3.45 3.90
CA TYR A 46 -2.41 -3.47 2.79
C TYR A 46 -2.20 -4.68 1.87
N ARG A 47 -3.31 -5.34 1.50
CA ARG A 47 -3.34 -6.44 0.53
C ARG A 47 -3.18 -5.98 -0.92
N HIS A 48 -3.45 -4.71 -1.20
CA HIS A 48 -3.39 -4.14 -2.54
C HIS A 48 -2.16 -3.23 -2.66
N ASN A 49 -1.66 -3.07 -3.88
CA ASN A 49 -0.52 -2.20 -4.18
C ASN A 49 -0.95 -0.74 -4.19
N ALA A 50 0.04 0.17 -4.13
CA ALA A 50 -0.19 1.61 -4.13
C ALA A 50 -1.01 2.04 -5.35
N GLU A 51 -0.66 1.51 -6.52
CA GLU A 51 -1.28 1.84 -7.80
C GLU A 51 -2.79 1.62 -7.78
N VAL A 52 -3.24 0.46 -7.30
CA VAL A 52 -4.66 0.09 -7.21
C VAL A 52 -5.42 1.05 -6.30
N ILE A 53 -4.83 1.40 -5.16
CA ILE A 53 -5.43 2.33 -4.20
C ILE A 53 -5.50 3.72 -4.81
N THR A 54 -4.45 4.17 -5.50
CA THR A 54 -4.43 5.47 -6.18
C THR A 54 -5.46 5.55 -7.28
N VAL A 55 -5.58 4.54 -8.14
CA VAL A 55 -6.61 4.47 -9.19
C VAL A 55 -8.01 4.57 -8.58
N ALA A 56 -8.27 3.81 -7.52
CA ALA A 56 -9.55 3.88 -6.82
C ALA A 56 -9.87 5.28 -6.31
N LEU A 57 -8.88 5.97 -5.74
CA LEU A 57 -9.04 7.33 -5.21
C LEU A 57 -9.22 8.37 -6.32
N ASP A 58 -8.50 8.23 -7.44
CA ASP A 58 -8.62 9.09 -8.61
C ASP A 58 -10.03 9.00 -9.22
N LEU A 59 -10.54 7.77 -9.41
CA LEU A 59 -11.91 7.56 -9.90
C LEU A 59 -12.96 8.13 -8.93
N ARG A 60 -12.73 8.03 -7.62
CA ARG A 60 -13.61 8.67 -6.62
C ARG A 60 -13.53 10.19 -6.69
N ALA A 61 -12.36 10.77 -6.93
CA ALA A 61 -12.20 12.21 -7.11
C ALA A 61 -12.88 12.72 -8.39
N LYS A 62 -12.91 11.90 -9.44
CA LYS A 62 -13.65 12.14 -10.69
C LYS A 62 -15.18 11.99 -10.55
N GLY A 63 -15.67 11.61 -9.38
CA GLY A 63 -17.11 11.55 -9.08
C GLY A 63 -17.77 10.20 -9.33
N LEU A 64 -17.03 9.14 -9.67
CA LEU A 64 -17.61 7.81 -9.86
C LEU A 64 -18.20 7.27 -8.54
N SER A 65 -19.28 6.51 -8.63
CA SER A 65 -19.88 5.87 -7.46
C SER A 65 -18.96 4.79 -6.89
N LEU A 66 -19.18 4.37 -5.64
CA LEU A 66 -18.39 3.28 -5.05
C LEU A 66 -18.56 1.96 -5.82
N SER A 67 -19.71 1.74 -6.45
CA SER A 67 -19.98 0.55 -7.27
C SER A 67 -19.17 0.60 -8.56
N ASP A 68 -19.21 1.72 -9.28
CA ASP A 68 -18.49 1.87 -10.56
C ASP A 68 -16.98 1.69 -10.37
N VAL A 69 -16.44 2.16 -9.24
CA VAL A 69 -15.02 1.97 -8.91
C VAL A 69 -14.69 0.49 -8.64
N VAL A 70 -15.58 -0.24 -7.96
CA VAL A 70 -15.40 -1.68 -7.75
C VAL A 70 -15.42 -2.42 -9.09
N ASP A 71 -16.37 -2.09 -9.96
CA ASP A 71 -16.50 -2.72 -11.27
C ASP A 71 -15.28 -2.42 -12.15
N HIS A 72 -14.80 -1.18 -12.15
CA HIS A 72 -13.59 -0.79 -12.86
C HIS A 72 -12.35 -1.56 -12.38
N LEU A 73 -12.20 -1.74 -11.06
CA LEU A 73 -11.06 -2.50 -10.50
C LEU A 73 -11.13 -3.99 -10.83
N ASP A 74 -12.32 -4.58 -10.91
CA ASP A 74 -12.46 -5.98 -11.34
C ASP A 74 -12.19 -6.14 -12.84
N GLN A 75 -12.72 -5.23 -13.67
CA GLN A 75 -12.58 -5.29 -15.13
C GLN A 75 -11.13 -5.03 -15.60
N HIS A 76 -10.51 -3.94 -15.12
CA HIS A 76 -9.20 -3.50 -15.62
C HIS A 76 -8.03 -4.05 -14.83
N HIS A 77 -8.21 -4.29 -13.53
CA HIS A 77 -7.12 -4.74 -12.65
C HIS A 77 -7.29 -6.17 -12.15
N ARG A 78 -8.41 -6.85 -12.48
CA ARG A 78 -8.75 -8.20 -11.97
C ARG A 78 -8.74 -8.28 -10.44
N ILE A 79 -9.10 -7.17 -9.79
CA ILE A 79 -9.08 -7.03 -8.34
C ILE A 79 -10.50 -6.92 -7.81
N LYS A 80 -10.94 -7.98 -7.14
CA LYS A 80 -12.22 -8.00 -6.43
C LYS A 80 -12.08 -7.33 -5.08
N VAL A 81 -12.75 -6.20 -4.92
CA VAL A 81 -12.81 -5.41 -3.68
C VAL A 81 -14.25 -5.06 -3.35
N THR A 82 -14.53 -4.79 -2.08
CA THR A 82 -15.87 -4.38 -1.67
C THR A 82 -15.99 -2.86 -1.70
N ARG A 83 -17.21 -2.33 -1.84
CA ARG A 83 -17.50 -0.89 -1.73
C ARG A 83 -16.96 -0.29 -0.42
N LYS A 84 -17.01 -1.07 0.67
CA LYS A 84 -16.44 -0.70 1.97
C LYS A 84 -14.92 -0.50 1.92
N THR A 85 -14.21 -1.35 1.19
CA THR A 85 -12.76 -1.23 0.99
C THR A 85 -12.39 0.10 0.32
N ILE A 86 -13.16 0.51 -0.70
CA ILE A 86 -12.97 1.80 -1.37
C ILE A 86 -13.23 2.97 -0.41
N LEU A 87 -14.31 2.88 0.38
CA LEU A 87 -14.62 3.90 1.39
C LEU A 87 -13.53 4.02 2.46
N ASP A 88 -12.96 2.91 2.93
CA ASP A 88 -11.88 2.90 3.91
C ASP A 88 -10.59 3.52 3.34
N TRP A 89 -10.30 3.26 2.06
CA TRP A 89 -9.21 3.94 1.35
C TRP A 89 -9.46 5.44 1.25
N GLN A 90 -10.67 5.85 0.88
CA GLN A 90 -11.04 7.26 0.79
C GLN A 90 -10.90 7.96 2.16
N LYS A 91 -11.35 7.34 3.26
CA LYS A 91 -11.21 7.91 4.60
C LYS A 91 -9.74 8.06 5.03
N LYS A 92 -8.90 7.07 4.71
CA LYS A 92 -7.50 7.04 5.17
C LYS A 92 -6.56 7.87 4.29
N PHE A 93 -6.78 7.91 2.99
CA PHE A 93 -5.88 8.55 2.02
C PHE A 93 -6.49 9.79 1.36
N GLY A 94 -7.82 9.96 1.37
CA GLY A 94 -8.49 11.10 0.71
C GLY A 94 -8.12 12.46 1.31
N LYS A 95 -7.71 12.52 2.58
CA LYS A 95 -7.18 13.77 3.19
C LYS A 95 -5.77 14.15 2.70
N LYS A 96 -5.03 13.23 2.07
CA LYS A 96 -3.67 13.47 1.57
C LYS A 96 -3.63 13.99 0.12
N LEU A 97 -4.79 14.14 -0.51
CA LEU A 97 -4.94 14.62 -1.89
C LEU A 97 -5.45 16.07 -1.96
N LYS A 98 -5.45 16.79 -0.83
CA LYS A 98 -5.69 18.24 -0.76
C LYS A 98 -4.37 18.99 -0.76
#